data_AF-F4LVE2-F1
#
_entry.id   AF-F4LVE2-F1
#
_cell.length_a   1.000
_cell.length_b   1.000
_cell.length_c   1.000
_cell.angle_alpha   90.00
_cell.angle_beta   90.00
_cell.angle_gamma   90.00
#
_symmetry.space_group_name_H-M   'P 1'
#
loop_
_entity.id
_entity.type
_entity.pdbx_description
1 polymer ?
#
loop_
_entity_poly.entity_id
_entity_poly.type
_entity_poly.pdbx_seq_one_letter_code
_entity_poly.pdbx_strand_id
1 'polypeptide(L)'
;MVKILRRRKVNGNKKSDLYSKLWQSCDELRGGMDASQYKDCVLVRLFVKYVTDKYYGKPDSLLVVPDGGSFHDMVKLKGNSEIGDGMNKIIHRLAEENDLVGIITVADFNDDDKLGKGKEKVDRLSF
;
A
#
# COMPACT_ATOMS: atom_id res chain seq x y z
N MET A 1 19.09 47.33 39.16
CA MET A 1 17.74 46.86 39.53
C MET A 1 16.80 47.53 38.54
N VAL A 2 16.11 46.93 37.55
CA VAL A 2 15.60 45.58 37.29
C VAL A 2 15.55 45.37 35.75
N LYS A 3 15.57 44.09 35.38
CA LYS A 3 15.64 43.46 34.05
C LYS A 3 14.23 43.31 33.45
N ILE A 4 14.16 43.13 32.11
CA ILE A 4 13.14 42.36 31.36
C ILE A 4 11.81 43.05 31.05
N LEU A 5 11.54 43.21 29.75
CA LEU A 5 10.37 42.62 29.09
C LEU A 5 10.64 42.45 27.58
N ARG A 6 11.44 41.43 27.25
CA ARG A 6 11.36 40.75 25.94
C ARG A 6 9.95 40.17 25.84
N ARG A 7 9.05 40.80 25.09
CA ARG A 7 7.82 40.13 24.61
C ARG A 7 8.27 38.99 23.71
N ARG A 8 8.26 37.76 24.23
CA ARG A 8 8.32 36.55 23.39
C ARG A 8 7.06 36.57 22.53
N LYS A 9 7.23 36.68 21.21
CA LYS A 9 6.23 36.17 20.26
C LYS A 9 6.03 34.69 20.62
N VAL A 10 4.82 34.33 21.05
CA VAL A 10 4.43 32.93 21.15
C VAL A 10 4.32 32.43 19.71
N ASN A 11 5.22 31.52 19.35
CA ASN A 11 5.34 30.95 18.00
C ASN A 11 4.04 30.26 17.57
N GLY A 12 3.59 30.59 16.36
CA GLY A 12 2.53 29.87 15.68
C GLY A 12 2.88 28.39 15.54
N ASN A 13 2.06 27.57 16.18
CA ASN A 13 1.53 26.30 15.69
C ASN A 13 2.48 25.08 15.54
N LYS A 14 3.01 24.57 16.66
CA LYS A 14 3.67 23.24 16.73
C LYS A 14 2.84 22.09 16.14
N LYS A 15 1.50 22.23 16.11
CA LYS A 15 0.61 21.24 15.49
C LYS A 15 0.77 21.23 13.96
N SER A 16 0.86 22.39 13.30
CA SER A 16 0.99 22.42 11.84
C SER A 16 2.32 21.83 11.37
N ASP A 17 3.43 22.08 12.09
CA ASP A 17 4.73 21.46 11.77
C ASP A 17 4.70 19.94 11.89
N LEU A 18 3.99 19.39 12.90
CA LEU A 18 3.84 17.95 13.05
C LEU A 18 3.01 17.36 11.89
N TYR A 19 1.90 18.01 11.53
CA TYR A 19 1.09 17.59 10.38
C TYR A 19 1.89 17.65 9.08
N SER A 20 2.66 18.72 8.86
CA SER A 20 3.51 18.85 7.67
C SER A 20 4.58 17.76 7.60
N LYS A 21 5.22 17.41 8.71
CA LYS A 21 6.20 16.30 8.75
C LYS A 21 5.57 14.94 8.48
N LEU A 22 4.42 14.66 9.10
CA LEU A 22 3.67 13.43 8.84
C LEU A 22 3.25 13.34 7.37
N TRP A 23 2.75 14.45 6.83
CA TRP A 23 2.34 14.52 5.43
C TRP A 23 3.52 14.33 4.49
N GLN A 24 4.66 14.95 4.79
CA GLN A 24 5.90 14.79 4.03
C GLN A 24 6.41 13.34 4.09
N SER A 25 6.38 12.69 5.26
CA SER A 25 6.72 11.28 5.36
C SER A 25 5.75 10.39 4.57
N CYS A 26 4.45 10.71 4.56
CA CYS A 26 3.46 10.01 3.72
C CYS A 26 3.71 10.24 2.22
N ASP A 27 4.11 11.46 1.81
CA ASP A 27 4.46 11.75 0.41
C ASP A 27 5.76 11.04 0.00
N GLU A 28 6.77 10.98 0.87
CA GLU A 28 7.99 10.20 0.66
C GLU A 28 7.69 8.71 0.54
N LEU A 29 6.80 8.18 1.38
CA LEU A 29 6.36 6.78 1.35
C LEU A 29 5.54 6.43 0.10
N ARG A 30 4.74 7.38 -0.40
CA ARG A 30 3.99 7.24 -1.65
C ARG A 30 4.86 7.40 -2.90
N GLY A 31 5.98 8.11 -2.77
CA GLY A 31 6.83 8.49 -3.90
C GLY A 31 6.07 9.36 -4.91
N GLY A 32 6.42 9.21 -6.20
CA GLY A 32 5.83 9.99 -7.29
C GLY A 32 4.46 9.51 -7.82
N MET A 33 3.83 8.49 -7.21
CA MET A 33 2.50 8.03 -7.66
C MET A 33 1.45 9.12 -7.49
N ASP A 34 0.30 9.06 -8.15
CA ASP A 34 -0.85 9.89 -7.79
C ASP A 34 -1.52 9.39 -6.49
N ALA A 35 -2.16 10.29 -5.73
CA ALA A 35 -2.71 9.97 -4.42
C ALA A 35 -3.88 8.98 -4.49
N SER A 36 -4.72 9.08 -5.53
CA SER A 36 -5.84 8.16 -5.74
C SER A 36 -5.35 6.74 -6.03
N GLN A 37 -4.28 6.63 -6.81
CA GLN A 37 -3.68 5.37 -7.25
C GLN A 37 -2.94 4.66 -6.12
N TYR A 38 -2.21 5.42 -5.30
CA TYR A 38 -1.56 4.89 -4.12
C TYR A 38 -2.58 4.33 -3.13
N LYS A 39 -3.68 5.05 -2.92
CA LYS A 39 -4.78 4.61 -2.07
C LYS A 39 -5.30 3.25 -2.54
N ASP A 40 -5.61 3.07 -3.82
CA ASP A 40 -6.19 1.81 -4.30
C ASP A 40 -5.18 0.64 -4.25
N CYS A 41 -3.93 0.85 -4.67
CA CYS A 41 -2.90 -0.20 -4.62
C CYS A 41 -2.58 -0.64 -3.18
N VAL A 42 -2.43 0.33 -2.27
CA VAL A 42 -2.10 0.05 -0.87
C VAL A 42 -3.27 -0.59 -0.15
N LEU A 43 -4.51 -0.14 -0.37
CA LEU A 43 -5.69 -0.73 0.26
C LEU A 43 -5.87 -2.19 -0.17
N VAL A 44 -5.72 -2.51 -1.46
CA VAL A 44 -5.81 -3.88 -1.95
C VAL A 44 -4.68 -4.74 -1.36
N ARG A 45 -3.44 -4.24 -1.36
CA ARG A 45 -2.31 -4.98 -0.79
C ARG A 45 -2.49 -5.26 0.71
N LEU A 46 -2.94 -4.27 1.48
CA LEU A 46 -3.23 -4.43 2.91
C LEU A 46 -4.37 -5.39 3.15
N PHE A 47 -5.40 -5.37 2.31
CA PHE A 47 -6.50 -6.32 2.38
C PHE A 47 -6.00 -7.76 2.18
N VAL A 48 -5.26 -8.03 1.10
CA VAL A 48 -4.71 -9.38 0.84
C VAL A 48 -3.82 -9.83 2.00
N LYS A 49 -2.97 -8.93 2.53
CA LYS A 49 -2.15 -9.21 3.71
C LYS A 49 -3.00 -9.59 4.93
N TYR A 50 -4.00 -8.78 5.27
CA TYR A 50 -4.88 -9.03 6.41
C TYR A 50 -5.62 -10.36 6.28
N VAL A 51 -6.19 -10.64 5.10
CA VAL A 51 -6.91 -11.89 4.82
C VAL A 51 -5.98 -13.09 4.94
N THR A 52 -4.77 -13.00 4.39
CA THR A 52 -3.75 -14.05 4.52
C THR A 52 -3.36 -14.26 5.98
N ASP A 53 -2.95 -13.22 6.69
CA ASP A 53 -2.52 -13.33 8.09
C ASP A 53 -3.64 -13.91 8.99
N LYS A 54 -4.89 -13.59 8.70
CA LYS A 54 -6.03 -14.00 9.52
C LYS A 54 -6.57 -15.38 9.18
N TYR A 55 -6.63 -15.76 7.91
CA TYR A 55 -7.42 -16.91 7.45
C TYR A 55 -6.61 -17.98 6.71
N TYR A 56 -5.37 -17.73 6.32
CA TYR A 56 -4.56 -18.73 5.59
C TYR A 56 -4.43 -20.05 6.38
N GLY A 57 -4.76 -21.16 5.72
CA GLY A 57 -4.68 -22.51 6.30
C GLY A 57 -5.73 -22.82 7.38
N LYS A 58 -6.74 -21.96 7.57
CA LYS A 58 -7.80 -22.19 8.55
C LYS A 58 -9.07 -22.72 7.87
N PRO A 59 -9.54 -23.92 8.21
CA PRO A 59 -10.87 -24.36 7.79
C PRO A 59 -11.94 -23.48 8.47
N ASP A 60 -13.10 -23.34 7.83
CA ASP A 60 -14.27 -22.57 8.32
C ASP A 60 -14.01 -21.07 8.58
N SER A 61 -13.20 -20.43 7.75
CA SER A 61 -13.00 -18.98 7.76
C SER A 61 -14.09 -18.23 6.99
N LEU A 62 -14.28 -16.95 7.34
CA LEU A 62 -15.19 -16.04 6.62
C LEU A 62 -14.76 -15.78 5.16
N LEU A 63 -13.45 -15.90 4.90
CA LEU A 63 -12.86 -15.78 3.58
C LEU A 63 -11.93 -16.96 3.38
N VAL A 64 -11.94 -17.53 2.19
CA VAL A 64 -11.06 -18.62 1.78
C VAL A 64 -9.81 -18.01 1.14
N VAL A 65 -8.63 -18.49 1.51
CA VAL A 65 -7.38 -18.09 0.84
C VAL A 65 -6.95 -19.25 -0.06
N PRO A 66 -7.23 -19.20 -1.37
CA PRO A 66 -6.92 -20.30 -2.27
C PRO A 66 -5.41 -20.41 -2.52
N ASP A 67 -4.99 -21.55 -3.06
CA ASP A 67 -3.62 -21.75 -3.50
C ASP A 67 -3.24 -20.72 -4.59
N GLY A 68 -2.13 -20.00 -4.34
CA GLY A 68 -1.71 -18.91 -5.22
C GLY A 68 -2.52 -17.62 -5.05
N GLY A 69 -3.40 -17.52 -4.04
CA GLY A 69 -4.18 -16.33 -3.70
C GLY A 69 -3.71 -15.61 -2.43
N SER A 70 -2.55 -15.95 -1.90
CA SER A 70 -2.08 -15.45 -0.61
C SER A 70 -1.05 -14.32 -0.72
N PHE A 71 -0.87 -13.56 0.36
CA PHE A 71 0.22 -12.59 0.49
C PHE A 71 1.60 -13.27 0.46
N HIS A 72 1.71 -14.54 0.89
CA HIS A 72 2.95 -15.30 0.75
C HIS A 72 3.33 -15.48 -0.71
N ASP A 73 2.35 -15.69 -1.59
CA ASP A 73 2.57 -15.79 -3.03
C ASP A 73 2.99 -14.45 -3.63
N MET A 74 2.46 -13.33 -3.13
CA MET A 74 2.94 -11.99 -3.53
C MET A 74 4.41 -11.78 -3.16
N VAL A 75 4.82 -12.21 -1.96
CA VAL A 75 6.21 -12.08 -1.51
C VAL A 75 7.17 -12.90 -2.38
N LYS A 76 6.73 -14.04 -2.92
CA LYS A 76 7.54 -14.86 -3.85
C LYS A 76 7.82 -14.15 -5.18
N LEU A 77 7.05 -13.12 -5.54
CA LEU A 77 7.24 -12.35 -6.78
C LEU A 77 8.32 -11.27 -6.66
N LYS A 78 8.87 -10.99 -5.46
CA LYS A 78 9.89 -9.95 -5.28
C LYS A 78 11.06 -10.14 -6.26
N GLY A 79 11.40 -9.08 -6.99
CA GLY A 79 12.45 -9.10 -8.02
C GLY A 79 12.06 -9.71 -9.38
N ASN A 80 10.85 -10.25 -9.53
CA ASN A 80 10.36 -10.79 -10.80
C ASN A 80 9.99 -9.63 -11.77
N SER A 81 10.41 -9.71 -13.04
CA SER A 81 10.06 -8.70 -14.05
C SER A 81 8.56 -8.58 -14.29
N GLU A 82 7.82 -9.67 -14.10
CA GLU A 82 6.36 -9.75 -14.29
C GLU A 82 5.60 -9.59 -12.96
N ILE A 83 6.21 -8.99 -11.94
CA ILE A 83 5.60 -8.85 -10.61
C ILE A 83 4.22 -8.18 -10.65
N GLY A 84 4.00 -7.20 -11.52
CA GLY A 84 2.71 -6.51 -11.67
C GLY A 84 1.59 -7.44 -12.11
N ASP A 85 1.79 -8.16 -13.21
CA ASP A 85 0.85 -9.17 -13.72
C ASP A 85 0.68 -10.34 -12.73
N GLY A 86 1.76 -10.79 -12.10
CA GLY A 86 1.71 -11.81 -11.07
C GLY A 86 0.85 -11.40 -9.87
N MET A 87 0.98 -10.17 -9.38
CA MET A 87 0.14 -9.66 -8.29
C MET A 87 -1.33 -9.59 -8.71
N ASN A 88 -1.63 -9.10 -9.92
CA ASN A 88 -3.00 -9.07 -10.46
C ASN A 88 -3.62 -10.48 -10.46
N LYS A 89 -2.88 -11.50 -10.92
CA LYS A 89 -3.35 -12.89 -10.94
C LYS A 89 -3.61 -13.45 -9.54
N ILE A 90 -2.76 -13.16 -8.57
CA ILE A 90 -2.95 -13.58 -7.17
C ILE A 90 -4.22 -12.94 -6.58
N ILE A 91 -4.38 -11.63 -6.78
CA ILE A 91 -5.55 -10.88 -6.30
C ILE A 91 -6.82 -11.40 -6.95
N HIS A 92 -6.78 -11.69 -8.26
CA HIS A 92 -7.93 -12.21 -8.98
C HIS A 92 -8.38 -13.56 -8.43
N ARG A 93 -7.44 -14.50 -8.19
CA ARG A 93 -7.76 -15.80 -7.57
C ARG A 93 -8.42 -15.64 -6.21
N LEU A 94 -7.87 -14.78 -5.36
CA LEU A 94 -8.46 -14.49 -4.06
C LEU A 94 -9.86 -13.88 -4.21
N ALA A 95 -10.05 -13.00 -5.20
CA ALA A 95 -11.31 -12.34 -5.46
C ALA A 95 -12.38 -13.30 -5.98
N GLU A 96 -12.04 -14.18 -6.91
CA GLU A 96 -12.95 -15.18 -7.48
C GLU A 96 -13.47 -16.15 -6.40
N GLU A 97 -12.60 -16.65 -5.54
CA GLU A 97 -12.98 -17.60 -4.48
C GLU A 97 -13.92 -16.98 -3.42
N ASN A 98 -13.97 -15.65 -3.34
CA ASN A 98 -14.70 -14.93 -2.28
C ASN A 98 -15.76 -13.95 -2.83
N ASP A 99 -16.11 -14.01 -4.11
CA ASP A 99 -17.05 -13.09 -4.76
C ASP A 99 -16.66 -11.59 -4.63
N LEU A 100 -15.37 -11.28 -4.64
CA LEU A 100 -14.83 -9.92 -4.51
C LEU A 100 -14.31 -9.33 -5.83
N VAL A 101 -14.59 -9.98 -6.97
CA VAL A 101 -14.21 -9.47 -8.29
C VAL A 101 -14.92 -8.12 -8.53
N GLY A 102 -14.17 -7.14 -9.04
CA GLY A 102 -14.66 -5.76 -9.20
C GLY A 102 -14.64 -4.93 -7.91
N ILE A 103 -14.35 -5.55 -6.75
CA ILE A 103 -14.15 -4.84 -5.48
C ILE A 103 -12.66 -4.66 -5.22
N ILE A 104 -11.90 -5.77 -5.20
CA ILE A 104 -10.45 -5.74 -4.92
C ILE A 104 -9.59 -5.87 -6.18
N THR A 105 -10.20 -6.10 -7.35
CA THR A 105 -9.51 -6.22 -8.66
C THR A 105 -9.52 -4.91 -9.45
N VAL A 106 -9.86 -3.79 -8.82
CA VAL A 106 -9.92 -2.47 -9.48
C VAL A 106 -8.52 -1.85 -9.65
N ALA A 107 -7.57 -2.25 -8.82
CA ALA A 107 -6.19 -1.81 -8.90
C ALA A 107 -5.43 -2.67 -9.91
N ASP A 108 -4.85 -2.04 -10.93
CA ASP A 108 -3.96 -2.70 -11.88
C ASP A 108 -2.51 -2.50 -11.46
N PHE A 109 -1.89 -3.57 -10.95
CA PHE A 109 -0.49 -3.59 -10.55
C PHE A 109 0.49 -3.69 -11.73
N ASN A 110 0.00 -3.85 -12.95
CA ASN A 110 0.81 -3.85 -14.16
C ASN A 110 0.73 -2.55 -14.97
N ASP A 111 0.05 -1.53 -14.47
CA ASP A 111 -0.09 -0.24 -15.13
C ASP A 111 1.27 0.53 -15.16
N ASP A 112 1.91 0.53 -16.33
CA ASP A 112 3.19 1.18 -16.58
C ASP A 112 3.17 2.70 -16.35
N ASP A 113 2.05 3.36 -16.66
CA ASP A 113 1.93 4.82 -16.54
C ASP A 113 1.87 5.24 -15.07
N LYS A 114 1.40 4.34 -14.20
CA LYS A 114 1.26 4.59 -12.75
C LYS A 114 2.43 4.08 -11.94
N LEU A 115 2.93 2.90 -12.28
CA LEU A 115 3.89 2.16 -11.45
C LEU A 115 5.33 2.20 -11.99
N GLY A 116 5.53 2.85 -13.14
CA GLY A 116 6.81 2.90 -13.83
C GLY A 116 7.03 1.66 -14.69
N LYS A 117 8.19 1.61 -15.36
CA LYS A 117 8.54 0.54 -16.31
C LYS A 117 9.75 -0.26 -15.87
N GLY A 118 9.80 -1.52 -16.26
CA GLY A 118 10.94 -2.40 -16.03
C GLY A 118 11.37 -2.41 -14.56
N LYS A 119 12.64 -2.12 -14.29
CA LYS A 119 13.22 -2.15 -12.94
C LYS A 119 12.51 -1.24 -11.94
N GLU A 120 12.02 -0.07 -12.37
CA GLU A 120 11.34 0.86 -11.46
C GLU A 120 10.07 0.22 -10.87
N LYS A 121 9.25 -0.44 -11.71
CA LYS A 121 8.05 -1.16 -11.28
C LYS A 121 8.41 -2.30 -10.34
N VAL A 122 9.46 -3.06 -10.70
CA VAL A 122 9.93 -4.18 -9.88
C VAL A 122 10.34 -3.71 -8.50
N ASP A 123 11.17 -2.68 -8.42
CA ASP A 123 11.65 -2.12 -7.14
C ASP A 123 10.47 -1.55 -6.33
N ARG A 124 9.52 -0.88 -6.99
CA ARG A 124 8.29 -0.34 -6.38
C ARG A 124 7.29 -1.42 -5.93
N LEU A 125 7.32 -2.63 -6.45
CA LEU A 125 6.40 -3.68 -5.99
C LEU A 125 7.09 -4.67 -5.04
N SER A 126 8.41 -4.59 -4.91
CA SER A 126 9.21 -5.53 -4.11
C SER A 126 9.42 -5.12 -2.65
N PHE A 127 9.00 -3.92 -2.23
CA PHE A 127 9.14 -3.47 -0.83
C PHE A 127 8.23 -4.26 0.12
#